data_AF-A0A9P5P599-F1
#
_entry.id   AF-A0A9P5P599-F1
#
_cell.length_a   1.000
_cell.length_b   1.000
_cell.length_c   1.000
_cell.angle_alpha   90.00
_cell.angle_beta   90.00
_cell.angle_gamma   90.00
#
_symmetry.space_group_name_H-M   'P 1'
#
loop_
_entity.id
_entity.type
_entity.pdbx_description
1 polymer ?
#
loop_
_entity_poly.entity_id
_entity_poly.type
_entity_poly.pdbx_seq_one_letter_code
_entity_poly.pdbx_strand_id
1 'polypeptide(L)'
;FWRHIPNCEDRAECQLCATTEDMKHILIECQRPHRALIWSIAKQLWPNKFGIWPGISLGSALGCGLFEFHNTKGEKIPGAQRLFTILMSECMHLIWRLRCDSVIDRGGEEISIEEAYNKLKQALNKRLQQDIQQSNKARWGSHALPKDVVGSCWFQ
;
A
#
# COMPACT_ATOMS: atom_id res chain seq x y z
N PHE A 1 11.37 20.81 5.34
CA PHE A 1 10.28 21.00 6.33
C PHE A 1 10.82 20.90 7.75
N TRP A 2 11.23 19.72 8.22
CA TRP A 2 11.67 19.49 9.61
C TRP A 2 12.86 20.34 10.08
N ARG A 3 13.80 20.70 9.20
CA ARG A 3 14.98 21.54 9.52
C ARG A 3 14.68 22.91 10.14
N HIS A 4 13.46 23.41 10.03
CA HIS A 4 13.07 24.71 10.58
C HIS A 4 12.23 24.60 11.87
N ILE A 5 12.02 23.39 12.37
CA ILE A 5 11.25 23.12 13.58
C ILE A 5 12.23 22.76 14.70
N PRO A 6 12.34 23.59 15.76
CA PRO A 6 13.25 23.33 16.87
C PRO A 6 13.03 21.95 17.50
N ASN A 7 14.11 21.23 17.76
CA ASN A 7 14.15 19.88 18.35
C ASN A 7 13.53 18.78 17.46
N CYS A 8 13.43 19.01 16.15
CA CYS A 8 12.91 18.04 15.18
C CYS A 8 13.77 17.99 13.91
N GLU A 9 14.91 18.66 13.89
CA GLU A 9 15.78 18.82 12.74
C GLU A 9 16.34 17.46 12.27
N ASP A 10 16.55 16.55 13.22
CA ASP A 10 16.96 15.15 13.02
C ASP A 10 15.97 14.34 12.18
N ARG A 11 14.69 14.74 12.13
CA ARG A 11 13.66 14.09 11.31
C ARG A 11 13.70 14.47 9.83
N ALA A 12 14.54 15.43 9.47
CA ALA A 12 14.73 15.83 8.07
C ALA A 12 15.51 14.79 7.26
N GLU A 13 16.27 13.95 7.94
CA GLU A 13 17.18 12.98 7.34
C GLU A 13 16.85 11.57 7.83
N CYS A 14 16.95 10.61 6.93
CA CYS A 14 16.71 9.23 7.28
C CYS A 14 17.89 8.73 8.10
N GLN A 15 17.66 8.35 9.36
CA GLN A 15 18.71 7.88 10.28
C GLN A 15 19.47 6.64 9.76
N LEU A 16 18.84 5.82 8.93
CA LEU A 16 19.49 4.63 8.33
C LEU A 16 20.27 4.98 7.06
N CYS A 17 19.73 5.85 6.20
CA CYS A 17 20.28 6.10 4.87
C CYS A 17 21.13 7.37 4.77
N ALA A 18 21.17 8.19 5.82
CA ALA A 18 21.89 9.47 5.88
C ALA A 18 21.60 10.39 4.67
N THR A 19 20.35 10.43 4.23
CA THR A 19 19.88 11.27 3.12
C THR A 19 18.61 12.01 3.51
N THR A 20 18.26 13.03 2.72
CA THR A 20 17.03 13.79 2.92
C THR A 20 15.82 12.85 2.86
N GLU A 21 15.01 12.86 3.91
CA GLU A 21 13.85 11.98 4.01
C GLU A 21 12.62 12.66 3.41
N ASP A 22 12.50 12.54 2.09
CA ASP A 22 11.31 12.96 1.34
C ASP A 22 10.33 11.80 1.09
N MET A 23 9.18 12.10 0.46
CA MET A 23 8.15 11.10 0.18
C MET A 23 8.64 9.97 -0.73
N LYS A 24 9.47 10.29 -1.73
CA LYS A 24 10.04 9.29 -2.63
C LYS A 24 10.99 8.38 -1.86
N HIS A 25 11.81 8.95 -0.99
CA HIS A 25 12.68 8.20 -0.11
C HIS A 25 11.88 7.25 0.77
N ILE A 26 10.93 7.78 1.56
CA ILE A 26 10.11 7.00 2.50
C ILE A 26 9.42 5.82 1.79
N LEU A 27 8.75 6.09 0.67
CA LEU A 27 7.91 5.10 0.00
C LEU A 27 8.71 4.16 -0.90
N ILE A 28 9.77 4.63 -1.57
CA ILE A 28 10.35 3.95 -2.75
C ILE A 28 11.85 3.70 -2.66
N GLU A 29 12.63 4.44 -1.85
CA GLU A 29 14.11 4.34 -1.85
C GLU A 29 14.75 3.93 -0.51
N CYS A 30 14.10 4.18 0.63
CA CYS A 30 14.62 3.94 1.97
C CYS A 30 15.04 2.48 2.22
N GLN A 31 16.22 2.25 2.80
CA GLN A 31 16.77 0.90 2.97
C GLN A 31 16.17 0.13 4.17
N ARG A 32 15.20 0.70 4.89
CA ARG A 32 14.59 0.02 6.04
C ARG A 32 13.93 -1.30 5.61
N PRO A 33 14.20 -2.43 6.29
CA PRO A 33 13.77 -3.75 5.82
C PRO A 33 12.25 -3.92 5.65
N HIS A 34 11.44 -3.34 6.55
CA HIS A 34 9.98 -3.43 6.49
C HIS A 34 9.38 -2.87 5.20
N ARG A 35 9.98 -1.82 4.61
CA ARG A 35 9.49 -1.21 3.36
C ARG A 35 9.66 -2.18 2.19
N ALA A 36 10.82 -2.83 2.09
CA ALA A 36 11.08 -3.81 1.05
C ALA A 36 10.16 -5.05 1.20
N LEU A 37 9.95 -5.50 2.44
CA LEU A 37 9.02 -6.59 2.75
C LEU A 37 7.59 -6.28 2.28
N ILE A 38 7.07 -5.10 2.65
CA ILE A 38 5.68 -4.71 2.32
C ILE A 38 5.48 -4.71 0.80
N TRP A 39 6.41 -4.13 0.05
CA TRP A 39 6.35 -4.12 -1.41
C TRP A 39 6.53 -5.49 -2.06
N SER A 40 7.39 -6.33 -1.48
CA SER A 40 7.55 -7.72 -1.91
C SER A 40 6.24 -8.50 -1.77
N ILE A 41 5.55 -8.36 -0.63
CA ILE A 41 4.26 -9.01 -0.39
C ILE A 41 3.19 -8.46 -1.35
N ALA A 42 3.13 -7.15 -1.56
CA ALA A 42 2.20 -6.55 -2.53
C ALA A 42 2.38 -7.16 -3.94
N LYS A 43 3.63 -7.30 -4.39
CA LYS A 43 3.95 -7.96 -5.67
C LYS A 43 3.54 -9.43 -5.68
N GLN A 44 3.74 -10.17 -4.58
CA GLN A 44 3.37 -11.59 -4.48
C GLN A 44 1.86 -11.81 -4.49
N LEU A 45 1.10 -10.86 -3.93
CA LEU A 45 -0.36 -10.89 -3.96
C LEU A 45 -0.93 -10.48 -5.33
N TRP A 46 -0.09 -9.98 -6.24
CA TRP A 46 -0.52 -9.64 -7.58
C TRP A 46 -0.77 -10.92 -8.42
N PRO A 47 -1.99 -11.14 -8.93
CA PRO A 47 -2.35 -12.37 -9.63
C PRO A 47 -1.80 -12.40 -11.05
N ASN A 48 -1.22 -13.55 -11.45
CA ASN A 48 -0.71 -13.73 -12.83
C ASN A 48 -1.76 -13.50 -13.91
N LYS A 49 -3.04 -13.78 -13.64
CA LYS A 49 -4.15 -13.54 -14.60
C LYS A 49 -4.41 -12.06 -14.87
N PHE A 50 -3.91 -11.17 -14.02
CA PHE A 50 -3.94 -9.72 -14.21
C PHE A 50 -2.68 -9.18 -14.92
N GLY A 51 -1.82 -10.08 -15.37
CA GLY A 51 -0.60 -9.74 -16.09
C GLY A 51 0.56 -9.42 -15.16
N ILE A 52 1.57 -8.77 -15.72
CA ILE A 52 2.82 -8.45 -15.03
C ILE A 52 2.55 -7.36 -13.98
N TRP A 53 3.14 -7.51 -12.79
CA TRP A 53 3.14 -6.45 -11.78
C TRP A 53 3.75 -5.17 -12.36
N PRO A 54 3.03 -4.02 -12.38
CA PRO A 54 3.48 -2.79 -13.04
C PRO A 54 4.75 -2.16 -12.46
N GLY A 55 5.22 -2.64 -11.32
CA GLY A 55 6.34 -2.04 -10.60
C GLY A 55 5.93 -0.84 -9.74
N ILE A 56 6.87 -0.41 -8.91
CA ILE A 56 6.64 0.62 -7.90
C ILE A 56 7.53 1.81 -8.21
N SER A 57 6.90 2.96 -8.42
CA SER A 57 7.52 4.27 -8.54
C SER A 57 6.67 5.28 -7.78
N LEU A 58 7.19 6.48 -7.55
CA LEU A 58 6.36 7.53 -6.94
C LEU A 58 5.11 7.83 -7.79
N GLY A 59 5.24 7.75 -9.12
CA GLY A 59 4.11 7.93 -10.04
C GLY A 59 3.09 6.80 -9.94
N SER A 60 3.52 5.53 -9.89
CA SER A 60 2.57 4.42 -9.74
C SER A 60 1.92 4.37 -8.36
N ALA A 61 2.64 4.83 -7.33
CA ALA A 61 2.13 5.00 -5.97
C ALA A 61 1.04 6.07 -5.90
N LEU A 62 1.36 7.31 -6.29
CA LEU A 62 0.42 8.44 -6.22
C LEU A 62 -0.72 8.34 -7.24
N GLY A 63 -0.45 7.75 -8.41
CA GLY A 63 -1.40 7.58 -9.50
C GLY A 63 -2.12 6.24 -9.49
N CYS A 64 -2.01 5.41 -8.43
CA CYS A 64 -2.49 4.02 -8.46
C CYS A 64 -3.96 3.87 -8.87
N GLY A 65 -4.83 4.81 -8.49
CA GLY A 65 -6.25 4.81 -8.87
C GLY A 65 -6.53 5.09 -10.35
N LEU A 66 -5.55 5.62 -11.09
CA LEU A 66 -5.64 5.96 -12.51
C LEU A 66 -5.16 4.83 -13.44
N PHE A 67 -4.60 3.75 -12.88
CA PHE A 67 -4.11 2.63 -13.68
C PHE A 67 -5.27 1.86 -14.31
N GLU A 68 -5.20 1.65 -15.61
CA GLU A 68 -6.13 0.78 -16.33
C GLU A 68 -5.42 -0.50 -16.75
N PHE A 69 -6.07 -1.62 -16.50
CA PHE A 69 -5.59 -2.95 -16.87
C PHE A 69 -6.50 -3.52 -17.94
N HIS A 70 -5.90 -4.10 -18.97
CA HIS A 70 -6.62 -4.63 -20.12
C HIS A 70 -6.22 -6.08 -20.36
N ASN A 71 -7.18 -6.91 -20.81
CA ASN A 71 -6.92 -8.28 -21.23
C ASN A 71 -6.34 -8.32 -22.65
N THR A 72 -6.05 -9.51 -23.17
CA THR A 72 -5.50 -9.71 -24.52
C THR A 72 -6.42 -9.24 -25.65
N LYS A 73 -7.72 -9.03 -25.36
CA LYS A 73 -8.70 -8.48 -26.30
C LYS A 73 -8.84 -6.95 -26.20
N GLY A 74 -8.10 -6.31 -25.30
CA GLY A 74 -8.20 -4.86 -25.05
C GLY A 74 -9.37 -4.47 -24.15
N GLU A 75 -10.03 -5.40 -23.48
CA GLU A 75 -11.14 -5.12 -22.57
C GLU A 75 -10.61 -4.82 -21.16
N LYS A 76 -11.23 -3.85 -20.47
CA LYS A 76 -10.84 -3.48 -19.10
C LYS A 76 -11.02 -4.65 -18.13
N ILE A 77 -10.14 -4.72 -17.13
CA ILE A 77 -10.19 -5.69 -16.03
C ILE A 77 -10.45 -4.93 -14.71
N PRO A 78 -11.71 -4.66 -14.33
CA PRO A 78 -12.03 -3.85 -13.14
C PRO A 78 -11.46 -4.43 -11.84
N GLY A 79 -11.46 -5.76 -11.70
CA GLY A 79 -10.88 -6.44 -10.54
C GLY A 79 -9.38 -6.17 -10.38
N ALA A 80 -8.64 -6.09 -11.49
CA ALA A 80 -7.21 -5.79 -11.49
C ALA A 80 -6.92 -4.36 -11.08
N GLN A 81 -7.63 -3.39 -11.69
CA GLN A 81 -7.51 -1.98 -11.32
C GLN A 81 -7.82 -1.76 -9.84
N ARG A 82 -8.91 -2.38 -9.34
CA ARG A 82 -9.29 -2.28 -7.94
C ARG A 82 -8.24 -2.89 -7.01
N LEU A 83 -7.80 -4.11 -7.29
CA LEU A 83 -6.80 -4.79 -6.47
C LEU A 83 -5.48 -4.00 -6.44
N PHE A 84 -5.03 -3.50 -7.60
CA PHE A 84 -3.83 -2.69 -7.70
C PHE A 84 -3.93 -1.43 -6.84
N THR A 85 -5.05 -0.71 -6.97
CA THR A 85 -5.33 0.49 -6.17
C THR A 85 -5.25 0.18 -4.67
N ILE A 86 -5.89 -0.90 -4.22
CA ILE A 86 -5.89 -1.32 -2.81
C ILE A 86 -4.48 -1.67 -2.33
N LEU A 87 -3.77 -2.54 -3.05
CA LEU A 87 -2.43 -2.97 -2.67
C LEU A 87 -1.49 -1.76 -2.58
N MET A 88 -1.51 -0.88 -3.58
CA MET A 88 -0.67 0.32 -3.59
C MET A 88 -1.03 1.25 -2.44
N SER A 89 -2.31 1.60 -2.26
CA SER A 89 -2.70 2.57 -1.23
C SER A 89 -2.47 2.07 0.19
N GLU A 90 -2.81 0.80 0.48
CA GLU A 90 -2.61 0.22 1.81
C GLU A 90 -1.13 0.07 2.15
N CYS A 91 -0.30 -0.34 1.17
CA CYS A 91 1.14 -0.46 1.36
C CYS A 91 1.80 0.91 1.58
N MET A 92 1.47 1.91 0.77
CA MET A 92 2.00 3.28 0.95
C MET A 92 1.64 3.83 2.33
N HIS A 93 0.36 3.72 2.70
CA HIS A 93 -0.12 4.22 3.97
C HIS A 93 0.58 3.50 5.14
N LEU A 94 0.73 2.18 5.07
CA LEU A 94 1.40 1.41 6.10
C LEU A 94 2.89 1.77 6.21
N ILE A 95 3.61 1.87 5.09
CA ILE A 95 5.03 2.27 5.08
C ILE A 95 5.19 3.64 5.73
N TRP A 96 4.36 4.60 5.32
CA TRP A 96 4.38 5.95 5.90
C TRP A 96 4.13 5.91 7.41
N ARG A 97 3.11 5.16 7.84
CA ARG A 97 2.75 5.02 9.25
C ARG A 97 3.87 4.36 10.06
N LEU A 98 4.48 3.30 9.55
CA LEU A 98 5.60 2.61 10.21
C LEU A 98 6.83 3.50 10.33
N ARG A 99 7.12 4.33 9.31
CA ARG A 99 8.15 5.36 9.41
C ARG A 99 7.83 6.36 10.51
N CYS A 100 6.59 6.84 10.61
CA CYS A 100 6.19 7.77 11.67
C CYS A 100 6.34 7.13 13.06
N ASP A 101 5.86 5.90 13.24
CA ASP A 101 6.01 5.14 14.49
C ASP A 101 7.48 5.01 14.89
N SER A 102 8.34 4.59 13.95
CA SER A 102 9.79 4.50 14.18
C SER A 102 10.42 5.85 14.54
N VAL A 103 10.26 6.88 13.72
CA VAL A 103 11.00 8.16 13.86
C VAL A 103 10.43 9.07 14.95
N ILE A 104 9.11 9.09 15.13
CA ILE A 104 8.43 10.04 16.01
C ILE A 104 8.10 9.41 17.36
N ASP A 105 7.53 8.19 17.36
CA ASP A 105 6.99 7.58 18.58
C ASP A 105 8.04 6.73 19.31
N ARG A 106 8.96 6.10 18.58
CA ARG A 106 9.99 5.20 19.13
C ARG A 106 11.42 5.75 19.07
N GLY A 107 11.59 7.04 18.78
CA GLY A 107 12.91 7.68 18.80
C GLY A 107 13.94 7.08 17.83
N GLY A 108 13.49 6.45 16.73
CA GLY A 108 14.34 5.88 15.69
C GLY A 108 14.41 4.36 15.65
N GLU A 109 13.83 3.65 16.65
CA GLU A 109 13.87 2.19 16.72
C GLU A 109 13.33 1.54 15.44
N GLU A 110 13.99 0.46 15.01
CA GLU A 110 13.60 -0.26 13.81
C GLU A 110 12.32 -1.07 14.00
N ILE A 111 11.42 -0.99 13.01
CA ILE A 111 10.27 -1.88 12.95
C ILE A 111 10.72 -3.25 12.45
N SER A 112 10.43 -4.29 13.24
CA SER A 112 10.77 -5.66 12.88
C SER A 112 9.98 -6.15 11.66
N ILE A 113 10.55 -7.11 10.93
CA ILE A 113 9.91 -7.76 9.78
C ILE A 113 8.59 -8.43 10.18
N GLU A 114 8.56 -9.09 11.34
CA GLU A 114 7.35 -9.74 11.86
C GLU A 114 6.25 -8.73 12.18
N GLU A 115 6.59 -7.62 12.84
CA GLU A 115 5.64 -6.56 13.14
C GLU A 115 5.07 -5.95 11.85
N ALA A 116 5.93 -5.64 10.88
CA ALA A 116 5.52 -5.11 9.59
C ALA A 116 4.60 -6.08 8.83
N TYR A 117 4.94 -7.37 8.80
CA TYR A 117 4.13 -8.42 8.21
C TYR A 117 2.75 -8.50 8.86
N ASN A 118 2.69 -8.56 10.18
CA ASN A 118 1.44 -8.68 10.92
C ASN A 118 0.53 -7.47 10.71
N LYS A 119 1.09 -6.25 10.69
CA LYS A 119 0.33 -5.03 10.38
C LYS A 119 -0.18 -5.00 8.94
N LEU A 120 0.63 -5.44 7.97
CA LEU A 120 0.18 -5.54 6.58
C LEU A 120 -0.96 -6.55 6.43
N LYS A 121 -0.80 -7.74 7.00
CA LYS A 121 -1.84 -8.78 7.03
C LYS A 121 -3.11 -8.23 7.67
N GLN A 122 -3.02 -7.51 8.78
CA GLN A 122 -4.18 -6.89 9.43
C GLN A 122 -4.85 -5.84 8.53
N ALA A 123 -4.07 -4.95 7.89
CA ALA A 123 -4.58 -3.91 7.01
C ALA A 123 -5.35 -4.50 5.81
N LEU A 124 -4.75 -5.47 5.11
CA LEU A 124 -5.37 -6.12 3.96
C LEU A 124 -6.60 -6.93 4.34
N ASN A 125 -6.54 -7.69 5.45
CA ASN A 125 -7.72 -8.42 5.95
C ASN A 125 -8.86 -7.47 6.34
N LYS A 126 -8.54 -6.34 6.99
CA LYS A 126 -9.53 -5.32 7.33
C LYS A 126 -10.19 -4.78 6.06
N ARG A 127 -9.42 -4.52 5.00
CA ARG A 127 -9.97 -4.06 3.73
C ARG A 127 -10.87 -5.09 3.05
N LEU A 128 -10.45 -6.36 3.04
CA LEU A 128 -11.28 -7.47 2.54
C LEU A 128 -12.62 -7.54 3.30
N GLN A 129 -12.59 -7.48 4.64
CA GLN A 129 -13.81 -7.52 5.44
C GLN A 129 -14.73 -6.33 5.17
N GLN A 130 -14.17 -5.13 4.96
CA GLN A 130 -14.95 -3.96 4.57
C GLN A 130 -15.62 -4.15 3.20
N ASP A 131 -14.89 -4.64 2.20
CA ASP A 131 -15.44 -4.92 0.87
C ASP A 131 -16.58 -5.96 0.94
N ILE A 132 -16.40 -7.03 1.72
CA ILE A 132 -17.44 -8.04 1.97
C ILE A 132 -18.68 -7.39 2.61
N GLN A 133 -18.51 -6.59 3.65
CA GLN A 133 -19.63 -5.91 4.33
C GLN A 133 -20.36 -4.92 3.42
N GLN A 134 -19.62 -4.22 2.56
CA GLN A 134 -20.16 -3.29 1.57
C GLN A 134 -20.89 -4.00 0.42
N SER A 135 -20.66 -5.30 0.22
CA SER A 135 -21.42 -6.10 -0.75
C SER A 135 -22.83 -6.54 -0.28
N ASN A 136 -23.19 -6.22 0.97
CA ASN A 136 -24.48 -6.58 1.53
C ASN A 136 -25.63 -5.75 0.93
N LYS A 137 -26.31 -6.30 -0.08
CA LYS A 137 -27.49 -5.68 -0.74
C LYS A 137 -28.65 -5.37 0.20
N ALA A 138 -28.89 -6.20 1.22
CA ALA A 138 -29.98 -5.95 2.17
C ALA A 138 -29.72 -4.67 2.99
N ARG A 139 -28.45 -4.38 3.29
CA ARG A 139 -28.05 -3.18 4.04
C ARG A 139 -27.87 -1.94 3.17
N TRP A 140 -27.26 -2.10 1.99
CA TRP A 140 -26.81 -0.96 1.17
C TRP A 140 -27.60 -0.75 -0.12
N GLY A 141 -28.58 -1.61 -0.43
CA GLY A 141 -29.45 -1.45 -1.60
C GLY A 141 -28.66 -1.29 -2.91
N SER A 142 -28.95 -0.24 -3.66
CA SER A 142 -28.28 0.09 -4.93
C SER A 142 -26.84 0.59 -4.76
N HIS A 143 -26.41 0.93 -3.54
CA HIS A 143 -25.04 1.39 -3.24
C HIS A 143 -24.13 0.24 -2.78
N ALA A 144 -24.66 -1.00 -2.74
CA ALA A 144 -23.87 -2.17 -2.40
C ALA A 144 -22.80 -2.42 -3.47
N LEU A 145 -21.58 -2.76 -3.05
CA LEU A 145 -20.55 -3.22 -3.96
C LEU A 145 -21.00 -4.53 -4.64
N PRO A 146 -20.88 -4.65 -5.97
CA PRO A 146 -21.18 -5.89 -6.66
C PRO A 146 -20.29 -7.04 -6.16
N LYS A 147 -20.90 -8.20 -5.84
CA LYS A 147 -20.18 -9.36 -5.27
C LYS A 147 -19.17 -9.96 -6.24
N ASP A 148 -19.46 -9.91 -7.53
CA ASP A 148 -18.59 -10.28 -8.63
C ASP A 148 -17.34 -9.38 -8.69
N VAL A 149 -17.47 -8.08 -8.41
CA VAL A 149 -16.34 -7.16 -8.31
C VAL A 149 -15.47 -7.49 -7.09
N VAL A 150 -16.07 -7.74 -5.93
CA VAL A 150 -15.33 -8.18 -4.72
C VAL A 150 -14.64 -9.53 -4.97
N GLY A 151 -15.36 -10.47 -5.59
CA GLY A 151 -14.85 -11.80 -5.94
C GLY A 151 -13.67 -11.73 -6.89
N SER A 152 -13.85 -11.05 -8.02
CA SER A 152 -12.79 -10.85 -9.01
C SER A 152 -11.61 -10.03 -8.50
N CYS A 153 -11.75 -9.27 -7.42
CA CYS A 153 -10.64 -8.53 -6.79
C CYS A 153 -9.84 -9.43 -5.85
N TRP A 154 -10.52 -10.09 -4.88
CA TRP A 154 -9.86 -10.76 -3.76
C TRP A 154 -9.70 -12.27 -3.91
N PHE A 155 -10.58 -12.92 -4.66
CA PHE A 155 -10.63 -14.37 -4.82
C PHE A 155 -10.24 -14.72 -6.26
N GLN A 156 -8.94 -14.97 -6.46
CA GLN A 156 -8.30 -15.08 -7.77
C GLN A 156 -8.14 -16.51 -8.20
#